data_AF-A0A0G1XBD8-F1
#
_entry.id   AF-A0A0G1XBD8-F1
#
_cell.length_a   1.000
_cell.length_b   1.000
_cell.length_c   1.000
_cell.angle_alpha   90.00
_cell.angle_beta   90.00
_cell.angle_gamma   90.00
#
_symmetry.space_group_name_H-M   'P 1'
#
loop_
_entity.id
_entity.type
_entity.pdbx_description
1 polymer ?
#
loop_
_entity_poly.entity_id
_entity_poly.type
_entity_poly.pdbx_seq_one_letter_code
_entity_poly.pdbx_strand_id
1 'polypeptide(L)'
;MRISRILVLVGILLAPAAALAAAPRTFQDFANVLVTLMSSASIVLVVLGLVVYFYGVSTNIMSLHGGKAGAGEKIKAYFFWGVIVLFVMVSVWGILQLLKNTVFGGGTEGAPLPEQSLDFQQQQFIQ
;
A
#
# COMPACT_ATOMS: atom_id res chain seq x y z
N MET A 1 -23.64 -21.11 1.84
CA MET A 1 -22.66 -20.27 1.10
C MET A 1 -23.14 -18.84 0.77
N ARG A 2 -24.45 -18.55 0.69
CA ARG A 2 -24.94 -17.21 0.28
C ARG A 2 -24.83 -16.12 1.36
N ILE A 3 -25.02 -16.48 2.63
CA ILE A 3 -24.97 -15.54 3.78
C ILE A 3 -23.55 -15.02 4.08
N SER A 4 -22.52 -15.86 3.96
CA SER A 4 -21.13 -15.42 4.15
C SER A 4 -20.72 -14.37 3.10
N ARG A 5 -21.19 -14.49 1.85
CA ARG A 5 -20.96 -13.49 0.80
C ARG A 5 -21.67 -12.16 1.07
N ILE A 6 -22.89 -12.22 1.63
CA ILE A 6 -23.65 -11.01 2.00
C ILE A 6 -23.00 -10.30 3.18
N LEU A 7 -22.50 -11.03 4.18
CA LEU A 7 -21.78 -10.43 5.32
C LEU A 7 -20.47 -9.77 4.89
N VAL A 8 -19.73 -10.36 3.95
CA VAL A 8 -18.52 -9.74 3.36
C VAL A 8 -18.85 -8.47 2.57
N LEU A 9 -19.93 -8.49 1.78
CA LEU A 9 -20.36 -7.31 1.02
C LEU A 9 -20.87 -6.18 1.91
N VAL A 10 -21.61 -6.50 2.97
CA VAL A 10 -22.09 -5.52 3.96
C VAL A 10 -20.92 -4.92 4.75
N GLY A 11 -19.94 -5.74 5.14
CA GLY A 11 -18.72 -5.25 5.79
C GLY A 11 -17.92 -4.29 4.90
N ILE A 12 -17.82 -4.60 3.60
CA ILE A 12 -17.17 -3.71 2.60
C ILE A 12 -17.93 -2.40 2.39
N LEU A 13 -19.26 -2.41 2.50
CA LEU A 13 -20.08 -1.22 2.32
C LEU A 13 -20.12 -0.31 3.55
N LEU A 14 -19.99 -0.88 4.76
CA LEU A 14 -19.94 -0.14 6.02
C LEU A 14 -18.54 0.31 6.43
N ALA A 15 -17.48 -0.29 5.88
CA ALA A 15 -16.09 0.08 6.17
C ALA A 15 -15.80 1.58 5.93
N PRO A 16 -16.27 2.21 4.84
CA PRO A 16 -16.07 3.65 4.63
C PRO A 16 -16.88 4.48 5.64
N ALA A 17 -18.11 4.08 5.95
CA ALA A 17 -19.00 4.80 6.85
C ALA A 17 -18.47 4.84 8.31
N ALA A 18 -17.87 3.74 8.77
CA ALA A 18 -17.22 3.68 10.08
C ALA A 18 -15.94 4.53 10.14
N ALA A 19 -15.18 4.61 9.04
CA ALA A 19 -14.02 5.48 8.94
C ALA A 19 -14.38 6.98 8.93
N LEU A 20 -15.57 7.33 8.44
CA LEU A 20 -16.09 8.71 8.38
C LEU A 20 -16.67 9.21 9.73
N ALA A 21 -16.96 8.33 10.70
CA ALA A 21 -17.60 8.69 11.97
C ALA A 21 -16.62 9.25 13.02
N ALA A 22 -15.33 8.96 12.90
CA ALA A 22 -14.28 9.50 13.77
C ALA A 22 -13.81 10.86 13.25
N ALA A 23 -14.59 11.92 13.49
CA ALA A 23 -14.22 13.28 13.10
C ALA A 23 -12.94 13.73 13.84
N PRO A 24 -11.87 14.13 13.13
CA PRO A 24 -10.63 14.61 13.72
C PRO A 24 -10.87 15.82 14.64
N ARG A 25 -10.36 15.77 15.87
CA ARG A 25 -10.52 16.85 16.86
C ARG A 25 -9.35 17.84 16.83
N THR A 26 -8.22 17.44 16.25
CA THR A 26 -7.00 18.25 16.16
C THR A 26 -6.44 18.27 14.73
N PHE A 27 -5.57 19.25 14.43
CA PHE A 27 -4.86 19.31 13.15
C PHE A 27 -3.99 18.06 12.94
N GLN A 28 -3.39 17.53 14.01
CA GLN A 28 -2.59 16.31 13.97
C GLN A 28 -3.43 15.10 13.56
N ASP A 29 -4.64 14.97 14.11
CA ASP A 29 -5.57 13.89 13.74
C ASP A 29 -5.99 14.01 12.27
N PHE A 30 -6.23 15.22 11.79
CA PHE A 30 -6.58 15.45 10.39
C PHE A 30 -5.42 15.06 9.46
N ALA A 31 -4.19 15.47 9.80
CA ALA A 31 -3.00 15.11 9.05
C ALA A 31 -2.77 13.58 9.05
N ASN A 32 -3.00 12.92 10.19
CA ASN A 32 -2.93 11.46 10.31
C ASN A 32 -3.94 10.76 9.40
N VAL A 33 -5.19 11.21 9.39
CA VAL A 33 -6.22 10.66 8.51
C VAL A 33 -5.83 10.86 7.04
N LEU A 34 -5.36 12.04 6.66
CA LEU A 34 -4.95 12.36 5.30
C LEU A 34 -3.80 11.46 4.83
N VAL A 35 -2.77 11.30 5.66
CA VAL A 35 -1.61 10.46 5.35
C VAL A 35 -1.99 8.98 5.29
N THR A 36 -2.89 8.52 6.16
CA THR A 36 -3.40 7.15 6.14
C THR A 36 -4.21 6.87 4.87
N LEU A 37 -5.04 7.83 4.45
CA LEU A 37 -5.80 7.78 3.20
C LEU A 37 -4.87 7.70 1.99
N MET A 38 -3.86 8.56 1.92
CA MET A 38 -2.87 8.55 0.84
C MET A 38 -2.03 7.27 0.83
N SER A 39 -1.65 6.76 1.99
CA SER A 39 -0.92 5.49 2.12
C SER A 39 -1.77 4.32 1.62
N SER A 40 -3.05 4.28 1.97
CA SER A 40 -3.99 3.24 1.53
C SER A 40 -4.25 3.34 0.03
N ALA A 41 -4.48 4.55 -0.48
CA ALA A 41 -4.64 4.81 -1.91
C ALA A 41 -3.40 4.38 -2.70
N SER A 42 -2.20 4.53 -2.15
CA SER A 42 -0.96 4.09 -2.80
C SER A 42 -0.89 2.58 -2.98
N ILE A 43 -1.25 1.81 -1.95
CA ILE A 43 -1.31 0.35 -2.06
C ILE A 43 -2.31 -0.05 -3.14
N VAL A 44 -3.48 0.61 -3.17
CA VAL A 44 -4.49 0.37 -4.22
C VAL A 44 -3.94 0.71 -5.61
N LEU A 45 -3.26 1.84 -5.77
CA LEU A 45 -2.64 2.24 -7.03
C LEU A 45 -1.55 1.25 -7.48
N VAL A 46 -0.76 0.70 -6.56
CA VAL A 46 0.23 -0.34 -6.86
C VAL A 46 -0.43 -1.60 -7.37
N VAL A 47 -1.46 -2.09 -6.69
CA VAL A 47 -2.19 -3.28 -7.12
C VAL A 47 -2.85 -3.05 -8.48
N LEU A 48 -3.51 -1.90 -8.66
CA LEU A 48 -4.16 -1.54 -9.92
C LEU A 48 -3.14 -1.38 -11.06
N GLY A 49 -2.00 -0.74 -10.78
CA GLY A 49 -0.90 -0.58 -11.72
C GLY A 49 -0.29 -1.90 -12.15
N LEU A 50 -0.16 -2.85 -11.22
CA LEU A 50 0.32 -4.20 -11.52
C LEU A 50 -0.66 -4.98 -12.41
N VAL A 51 -1.97 -4.86 -12.14
CA VAL A 51 -3.02 -5.46 -12.99
C VAL A 51 -2.99 -4.86 -14.39
N VAL A 52 -2.94 -3.52 -14.51
CA VAL A 52 -2.85 -2.83 -15.81
C VAL A 52 -1.56 -3.19 -16.56
N TYR A 53 -0.44 -3.29 -15.85
CA TYR A 53 0.84 -3.70 -16.42
C TYR A 53 0.77 -5.13 -16.98
N PHE A 54 0.31 -6.10 -16.20
CA PHE A 54 0.19 -7.48 -16.67
C PHE A 54 -0.85 -7.63 -17.79
N TYR A 55 -1.96 -6.90 -17.74
CA TYR A 55 -2.94 -6.86 -18.82
C TYR A 55 -2.34 -6.30 -20.12
N GLY A 56 -1.60 -5.19 -20.01
CA GLY A 56 -0.91 -4.55 -21.12
C GLY A 56 0.19 -5.43 -21.72
N VAL A 57 0.96 -6.14 -20.90
CA VAL A 57 1.99 -7.09 -21.35
C VAL A 57 1.33 -8.30 -22.01
N SER A 58 0.32 -8.92 -21.38
CA SER A 58 -0.32 -10.13 -21.87
C SER A 58 -0.96 -9.95 -23.25
N THR A 59 -1.74 -8.87 -23.47
CA THR A 59 -2.38 -8.67 -24.79
C THR A 59 -1.38 -8.36 -25.90
N ASN A 60 -0.24 -7.74 -25.55
CA ASN A 60 0.71 -7.29 -26.55
C ASN A 60 1.78 -8.32 -26.89
N ILE A 61 2.21 -9.15 -25.94
CA ILE A 61 3.09 -10.28 -26.21
C ILE A 61 2.40 -11.30 -27.13
N MET A 62 1.09 -11.51 -26.96
CA MET A 62 0.31 -12.37 -27.85
C MET A 62 0.23 -11.82 -29.29
N SER A 63 0.34 -10.50 -29.47
CA SER A 63 0.38 -9.84 -30.78
C SER A 63 1.77 -9.89 -31.46
N LEU A 64 2.85 -10.07 -30.68
CA LEU A 64 4.24 -10.08 -31.17
C LEU A 64 4.67 -11.41 -31.80
N HIS A 65 4.03 -12.53 -31.47
CA HIS A 65 4.33 -13.85 -32.09
C HIS A 65 3.90 -13.96 -33.58
N GLY A 66 3.21 -12.97 -34.14
CA GLY A 66 2.72 -13.00 -35.51
C GLY A 66 3.74 -12.68 -36.62
N GLY A 67 5.05 -12.65 -36.34
CA GLY A 67 6.12 -12.60 -37.36
C GLY A 67 6.19 -11.32 -38.22
N LYS A 68 5.54 -10.22 -37.83
CA LYS A 68 5.51 -8.99 -38.63
C LYS A 68 6.74 -8.11 -38.34
N ALA A 69 7.40 -7.64 -39.41
CA ALA A 69 8.46 -6.63 -39.33
C ALA A 69 8.00 -5.43 -38.49
N GLY A 70 8.82 -4.98 -37.53
CA GLY A 70 8.48 -3.90 -36.58
C GLY A 70 8.26 -4.36 -35.13
N ALA A 71 8.41 -5.64 -34.81
CA ALA A 71 8.32 -6.15 -33.44
C ALA A 71 9.28 -5.45 -32.46
N GLY A 72 10.49 -5.07 -32.90
CA GLY A 72 11.47 -4.37 -32.07
C GLY A 72 11.03 -2.97 -31.63
N GLU A 73 10.33 -2.22 -32.49
CA GLU A 73 9.78 -0.89 -32.18
C GLU A 73 8.74 -0.99 -31.07
N LYS A 74 7.85 -1.98 -31.18
CA LYS A 74 6.78 -2.23 -30.22
C LYS A 74 7.33 -2.68 -28.87
N ILE A 75 8.35 -3.55 -28.85
CA ILE A 75 9.02 -3.98 -27.63
C ILE A 75 9.61 -2.78 -26.88
N LYS A 76 10.31 -1.88 -27.58
CA LYS A 76 10.84 -0.64 -26.98
C LYS A 76 9.73 0.22 -26.37
N ALA A 77 8.59 0.36 -27.05
CA ALA A 77 7.44 1.10 -26.54
C ALA A 77 6.85 0.47 -25.25
N TYR A 78 6.83 -0.85 -25.12
CA TYR A 78 6.39 -1.51 -23.87
C TYR A 78 7.33 -1.29 -22.71
N PHE A 79 8.65 -1.36 -22.94
CA PHE A 79 9.62 -1.04 -21.91
C PHE A 79 9.47 0.42 -21.45
N PHE A 80 9.28 1.35 -22.39
CA PHE A 80 9.06 2.76 -22.06
C PHE A 80 7.79 2.96 -21.20
N TRP A 81 6.66 2.37 -21.59
CA TRP A 81 5.43 2.41 -20.80
C TRP A 81 5.56 1.72 -19.43
N GLY A 82 6.28 0.60 -19.37
CA GLY A 82 6.56 -0.10 -18.11
C GLY A 82 7.38 0.75 -17.14
N VAL A 83 8.43 1.43 -17.63
CA VAL A 83 9.26 2.33 -16.82
C VAL A 83 8.44 3.51 -16.30
N ILE A 84 7.54 4.07 -17.10
CA ILE A 84 6.63 5.14 -16.64
C ILE A 84 5.76 4.67 -15.49
N VAL A 85 5.13 3.49 -15.61
CA VAL A 85 4.30 2.93 -14.53
C VAL A 85 5.13 2.70 -13.27
N LEU A 86 6.32 2.12 -13.39
CA LEU A 86 7.22 1.91 -12.25
C LEU A 86 7.66 3.23 -11.61
N PHE A 87 7.99 4.25 -12.42
CA PHE A 87 8.37 5.57 -11.93
C PHE A 87 7.25 6.20 -11.11
N VAL A 88 6.01 6.19 -11.61
CA VAL A 88 4.85 6.73 -10.89
C VAL A 88 4.65 5.98 -9.57
N MET A 89 4.77 4.65 -9.57
CA MET A 89 4.61 3.85 -8.34
C MET A 89 5.66 4.19 -7.28
N VAL A 90 6.94 4.26 -7.65
CA VAL A 90 8.02 4.59 -6.71
C VAL A 90 7.94 6.05 -6.25
N SER A 91 7.55 6.97 -7.14
CA SER A 91 7.40 8.40 -6.82
C SER A 91 6.32 8.63 -5.76
N VAL A 92 5.15 8.00 -5.90
CA VAL A 92 4.07 8.14 -4.92
C VAL A 92 4.48 7.55 -3.57
N TRP A 93 5.07 6.35 -3.53
CA TRP A 93 5.55 5.75 -2.28
C TRP A 93 6.61 6.62 -1.57
N GLY A 94 7.58 7.13 -2.34
CA GLY A 94 8.66 7.97 -1.81
C GLY A 94 8.16 9.29 -1.22
N ILE A 95 7.28 10.00 -1.94
CA ILE A 95 6.71 11.27 -1.47
C ILE A 95 5.91 11.06 -0.18
N LEU A 96 5.14 9.98 -0.08
CA LEU A 96 4.38 9.69 1.13
C LEU A 96 5.25 9.32 2.32
N GLN A 97 6.33 8.58 2.09
CA GLN A 97 7.29 8.26 3.14
C GLN A 97 7.98 9.52 3.66
N LEU A 98 8.34 10.44 2.77
CA LEU A 98 8.90 11.74 3.15
C LEU A 98 7.88 12.58 3.92
N LEU A 99 6.63 12.65 3.43
CA LEU A 99 5.56 13.40 4.10
C LEU A 99 5.27 12.84 5.51
N LYS A 100 5.24 11.51 5.66
CA LYS A 100 5.13 10.84 6.96
C LYS A 100 6.25 11.25 7.90
N ASN A 101 7.50 11.17 7.44
CA ASN A 101 8.66 11.49 8.26
C ASN A 101 8.72 12.97 8.66
N THR A 102 8.29 13.89 7.78
CA THR A 102 8.29 15.33 8.05
C THR A 102 7.13 15.75 8.98
N VAL A 103 5.95 15.15 8.83
CA VAL A 103 4.76 15.53 9.62
C VAL A 103 4.68 14.80 10.97
N PHE A 104 5.15 13.55 11.04
CA PHE A 104 5.12 12.74 12.27
C PHE A 104 6.47 12.60 12.95
N GLY A 105 7.51 13.28 12.45
CA GLY A 105 8.82 13.34 13.09
C GLY A 105 9.44 11.96 13.28
N GLY A 106 9.72 11.26 12.18
CA GLY A 106 10.51 10.01 12.09
C GLY A 106 10.70 9.19 13.38
N GLY A 107 9.60 8.77 14.00
CA GLY A 107 9.60 7.86 15.13
C GLY A 107 9.19 6.48 14.65
N THR A 108 10.13 5.55 14.66
CA THR A 108 9.89 4.12 14.43
C THR A 108 8.85 3.57 15.42
N GLU A 109 7.57 3.56 15.02
CA GLU A 109 6.52 2.75 15.63
C GLU A 109 6.78 1.27 15.28
N GLY A 110 7.85 0.70 15.84
CA GLY A 110 8.29 -0.65 15.48
C GLY A 110 9.23 -1.32 16.46
N ALA A 111 9.43 -0.77 17.66
CA ALA A 111 10.11 -1.48 18.73
C ALA A 111 9.13 -1.68 19.90
N PRO A 112 8.57 -2.89 20.08
CA PRO A 112 8.08 -3.28 21.40
C PRO A 112 9.25 -3.08 22.36
N LEU A 113 9.08 -2.19 23.34
CA LEU A 113 10.03 -2.11 24.44
C LEU A 113 10.06 -3.52 25.05
N PRO A 114 11.23 -4.18 25.14
CA PRO A 114 11.30 -5.45 25.84
C PRO A 114 10.95 -5.19 27.31
N GLU A 115 9.73 -5.54 27.71
CA GLU A 115 9.36 -5.80 29.10
C GLU A 115 10.08 -7.08 29.56
N GLN A 116 11.41 -7.04 29.64
CA GLN A 116 12.19 -8.10 30.24
C GLN A 116 13.23 -7.48 31.15
N SER A 117 12.95 -7.49 32.46
CA SER A 117 13.92 -7.85 33.52
C SER A 117 13.55 -7.42 34.95
N LEU A 118 12.27 -7.29 35.34
CA LEU A 118 11.92 -7.12 36.76
C LEU A 118 11.52 -8.42 37.49
N ASP A 119 11.48 -9.57 36.79
CA ASP A 119 11.03 -10.84 37.39
C ASP A 119 12.17 -11.72 37.93
N PHE A 120 13.41 -11.47 37.52
CA PHE A 120 14.55 -12.34 37.85
C PHE A 120 15.15 -12.11 39.24
N GLN A 121 14.89 -10.96 39.88
CA GLN A 121 15.34 -10.71 41.24
C GLN A 121 14.41 -11.37 42.26
N GLN A 122 13.11 -11.51 41.97
CA GLN A 122 12.15 -12.01 42.96
C GLN A 122 12.23 -13.53 43.17
N GLN A 123 12.76 -14.29 42.20
CA GLN A 123 12.92 -15.75 42.34
C GLN A 123 14.20 -16.18 43.08
N GLN A 124 15.22 -15.31 43.19
CA GLN A 124 16.46 -15.64 43.91
C GLN A 124 16.37 -15.46 45.42
N PHE A 125 15.34 -14.78 45.94
CA PHE A 125 15.13 -14.61 47.39
C PHE A 125 14.19 -15.65 48.01
N ILE A 126 13.71 -16.65 47.26
CA ILE A 126 12.77 -17.69 47.73
C ILE A 126 13.44 -19.09 47.80
N GLN A 127 14.76 -19.18 47.85
CA GLN A 127 15.47 -20.43 48.18
C GLN A 127 16.41 -20.21 49.36
#